data_AF-A0A9N9DGY8-F1
#
_entry.id   AF-A0A9N9DGY8-F1
#
_cell.length_a   1.000
_cell.length_b   1.000
_cell.length_c   1.000
_cell.angle_alpha   90.00
_cell.angle_beta   90.00
_cell.angle_gamma   90.00
#
_symmetry.space_group_name_H-M   'P 1'
#
loop_
_entity.id
_entity.type
_entity.pdbx_description
1 polymer ?
#
loop_
_entity_poly.entity_id
_entity_poly.type
_entity_poly.pdbx_seq_one_letter_code
_entity_poly.pdbx_strand_id
1 'polypeptide(L)'
;MATKSPVRCGIFMYCIFMFLYYADANTCSGSIQVRAMSDMEPIKSCKSFAGTILISSLPISDLVIPDIQSFEGTIDINSNENIRRISMPNLVSATRISISNQTMLSTLEFPSIQKIDTLTIKKLPSLTDLSFPTMLNETKNLEISETGARGILVLRVKKMSTLRVENNKLLEFLQAPNMKSVDTIYLTENGKGKFDFTAPYLNNVNDLTVKSVGSLSLPSLSTVSNNLVASENSFSSFTLQNLRSVTGGMTIDSNQNLKSTNFQELQTIGSSLVISNNPSLEKVNGFPKLERIGGSADITGSFSELEVSKLNEIKGGINVQTKSERFRCEEVDKFKNEGVVKGDTTVCLSGIKEPKSVLAQPQTGIPVNNKTVGGETNKGKATNTSSTGNKTLLHSDGAKHKINNFDVLCRIMIALIIVYNLYEI
;
A
#
# COMPACT_ATOMS: atom_id res chain seq x y z
N MET A 1 -27.49 60.67 39.62
CA MET A 1 -28.80 60.33 39.02
C MET A 1 -28.57 59.51 37.78
N ALA A 2 -29.22 58.35 37.72
CA ALA A 2 -29.02 57.31 36.72
C ALA A 2 -29.69 57.63 35.38
N THR A 3 -28.99 57.37 34.28
CA THR A 3 -29.60 57.10 32.98
C THR A 3 -28.91 55.88 32.37
N LYS A 4 -29.51 54.70 32.59
CA LYS A 4 -29.18 53.46 31.88
C LYS A 4 -29.70 53.59 30.45
N SER A 5 -28.81 53.52 29.47
CA SER A 5 -29.13 53.33 28.05
C SER A 5 -29.16 51.82 27.73
N PRO A 6 -30.20 51.29 27.03
CA PRO A 6 -30.29 49.88 26.67
C PRO A 6 -29.67 49.64 25.30
N VAL A 7 -28.34 49.60 25.21
CA VAL A 7 -27.63 49.24 23.97
C VAL A 7 -26.60 48.18 24.28
N ARG A 8 -27.05 47.01 24.75
CA ARG A 8 -26.18 45.82 24.88
C ARG A 8 -26.92 44.48 24.92
N CYS A 9 -28.10 44.41 24.29
CA CYS A 9 -28.83 43.14 24.13
C CYS A 9 -29.26 42.84 22.68
N GLY A 10 -28.90 43.70 21.70
CA GLY A 10 -29.23 43.52 20.28
C GLY A 10 -28.09 42.98 19.41
N ILE A 11 -26.84 43.04 19.86
CA ILE A 11 -25.67 42.62 19.06
C ILE A 11 -25.28 41.16 19.34
N PHE A 12 -25.59 40.64 20.54
CA PHE A 12 -25.27 39.25 20.89
C PHE A 12 -26.27 38.22 20.33
N MET A 13 -27.46 38.66 19.91
CA MET A 13 -28.44 37.77 19.27
C MET A 13 -28.25 37.66 17.74
N TYR A 14 -27.43 38.53 17.14
CA TYR A 14 -27.09 38.46 15.71
C TYR A 14 -25.89 37.54 15.43
N CYS A 15 -24.99 37.33 16.39
CA CYS A 15 -23.85 36.41 16.24
C CYS A 15 -24.19 34.94 16.51
N ILE A 16 -25.25 34.64 17.28
CA ILE A 16 -25.69 33.25 17.52
C ILE A 16 -26.69 32.78 16.44
N PHE A 17 -27.35 33.70 15.73
CA PHE A 17 -28.10 33.40 14.49
C PHE A 17 -27.24 33.44 13.21
N MET A 18 -25.96 33.79 13.31
CA MET A 18 -24.95 33.72 12.22
C MET A 18 -24.07 32.47 12.30
N PHE A 19 -24.39 31.51 13.17
CA PHE A 19 -23.73 30.19 13.26
C PHE A 19 -24.67 29.01 13.02
N LEU A 20 -25.92 29.28 12.66
CA LEU A 20 -26.82 28.32 12.03
C LEU A 20 -27.11 28.88 10.63
N TYR A 21 -26.65 28.17 9.60
CA TYR A 21 -26.91 28.47 8.18
C TYR A 21 -25.98 29.48 7.47
N TYR A 22 -24.65 29.26 7.52
CA TYR A 22 -23.86 29.38 6.28
C TYR A 22 -23.81 27.98 5.65
N ALA A 23 -24.90 27.59 4.98
CA ALA A 23 -24.75 26.65 3.88
C ALA A 23 -23.92 27.40 2.84
N ASP A 24 -22.66 27.02 2.67
CA ASP A 24 -21.85 27.52 1.55
C ASP A 24 -22.70 27.43 0.29
N ALA A 25 -22.98 28.56 -0.35
CA ALA A 25 -24.01 28.68 -1.39
C ALA A 25 -23.72 27.82 -2.64
N ASN A 26 -22.61 27.09 -2.66
CA ASN A 26 -22.17 26.20 -3.73
C ASN A 26 -21.74 24.81 -3.22
N THR A 27 -22.24 24.35 -2.06
CA THR A 27 -22.02 22.98 -1.58
C THR A 27 -23.21 22.10 -1.91
N CYS A 28 -22.94 20.97 -2.54
CA CYS A 28 -23.93 20.00 -2.95
C CYS A 28 -23.66 18.66 -2.31
N SER A 29 -24.69 17.82 -2.20
CA SER A 29 -24.53 16.49 -1.63
C SER A 29 -25.52 15.51 -2.21
N GLY A 30 -25.17 14.23 -2.19
CA GLY A 30 -26.07 13.14 -2.56
C GLY A 30 -25.39 12.05 -3.38
N SER A 31 -26.21 11.19 -3.97
CA SER A 31 -25.76 10.12 -4.85
C SER A 31 -26.33 10.33 -6.24
N ILE A 32 -25.46 10.42 -7.24
CA ILE A 32 -25.81 10.68 -8.63
C ILE A 32 -25.37 9.48 -9.46
N GLN A 33 -26.30 8.91 -10.23
CA GLN A 33 -25.99 7.93 -11.26
C GLN A 33 -26.09 8.61 -12.62
N VAL A 34 -24.96 8.80 -13.28
CA VAL A 34 -24.90 9.47 -14.58
C VAL A 34 -25.18 8.45 -15.68
N ARG A 35 -26.36 8.57 -16.28
CA ARG A 35 -26.79 7.83 -17.49
C ARG A 35 -26.76 8.73 -18.73
N ALA A 36 -26.84 10.04 -18.53
CA ALA A 36 -26.62 11.08 -19.54
C ALA A 36 -26.02 12.33 -18.88
N MET A 37 -25.43 13.23 -19.68
CA MET A 37 -24.83 14.46 -19.14
C MET A 37 -25.87 15.39 -18.47
N SER A 38 -27.14 15.29 -18.82
CA SER A 38 -28.23 16.01 -18.15
C SER A 38 -28.35 15.67 -16.66
N ASP A 39 -27.92 14.48 -16.23
CA ASP A 39 -27.94 14.07 -14.82
C ASP A 39 -26.96 14.87 -13.96
N MET A 40 -26.01 15.58 -14.59
CA MET A 40 -25.03 16.43 -13.94
C MET A 40 -25.45 17.91 -13.88
N GLU A 41 -26.53 18.31 -14.56
CA GLU A 41 -27.02 19.70 -14.50
C GLU A 41 -27.35 20.18 -13.08
N PRO A 42 -27.93 19.35 -12.18
CA PRO A 42 -28.19 19.76 -10.79
C PRO A 42 -26.93 20.13 -10.00
N ILE A 43 -25.75 19.69 -10.43
CA ILE A 43 -24.49 19.93 -9.73
C ILE A 43 -23.55 20.94 -10.40
N LYS A 44 -24.00 21.56 -11.49
CA LYS A 44 -23.17 22.43 -12.33
C LYS A 44 -22.69 23.70 -11.62
N SER A 45 -23.45 24.22 -10.65
CA SER A 45 -23.06 25.38 -9.85
C SER A 45 -22.23 25.02 -8.61
N CYS A 46 -22.08 23.73 -8.31
CA CYS A 46 -21.42 23.28 -7.08
C CYS A 46 -19.91 23.47 -7.17
N LYS A 47 -19.33 24.10 -6.15
CA LYS A 47 -17.87 24.15 -5.94
C LYS A 47 -17.39 23.04 -5.03
N SER A 48 -18.25 22.58 -4.12
CA SER A 48 -17.99 21.44 -3.25
C SER A 48 -19.08 20.40 -3.41
N PHE A 49 -18.72 19.12 -3.43
CA PHE A 49 -19.68 18.02 -3.48
C PHE A 49 -19.38 16.96 -2.43
N ALA A 50 -20.40 16.54 -1.68
CA ALA A 50 -20.32 15.47 -0.68
C ALA A 50 -21.23 14.29 -1.06
N GLY A 51 -20.66 13.14 -1.40
CA GLY A 51 -21.42 11.91 -1.64
C GLY A 51 -20.83 11.03 -2.74
N THR A 52 -21.67 10.52 -3.62
CA THR A 52 -21.25 9.53 -4.63
C THR A 52 -21.66 9.95 -6.03
N ILE A 53 -20.75 9.85 -7.00
CA ILE A 53 -21.06 9.95 -8.43
C ILE A 53 -20.67 8.63 -9.08
N LEU A 54 -21.64 7.95 -9.70
CA LEU A 54 -21.46 6.69 -10.41
C LEU A 54 -21.65 6.92 -11.91
N ILE A 55 -20.66 6.54 -12.71
CA ILE A 55 -20.64 6.77 -14.17
C ILE A 55 -20.35 5.45 -14.87
N SER A 56 -21.32 4.93 -15.60
CA SER A 56 -21.21 3.65 -16.29
C SER A 56 -22.02 3.60 -17.58
N SER A 57 -21.50 2.89 -18.58
CA SER A 57 -22.17 2.69 -19.88
C SER A 57 -22.58 3.98 -20.60
N LEU A 58 -21.84 5.08 -20.43
CA LEU A 58 -22.12 6.32 -21.14
C LEU A 58 -21.70 6.25 -22.62
N PRO A 59 -22.59 6.61 -23.57
CA PRO A 59 -22.29 6.61 -25.01
C PRO A 59 -21.61 7.93 -25.45
N ILE A 60 -20.66 8.43 -24.65
CA ILE A 60 -19.91 9.66 -24.94
C ILE A 60 -18.42 9.37 -25.08
N SER A 61 -17.71 10.21 -25.84
CA SER A 61 -16.26 10.12 -26.01
C SER A 61 -15.47 10.99 -25.04
N ASP A 62 -16.10 12.04 -24.50
CA ASP A 62 -15.46 13.03 -23.65
C ASP A 62 -16.30 13.27 -22.41
N LEU A 63 -15.74 12.93 -21.24
CA LEU A 63 -16.36 13.15 -19.95
C LEU A 63 -15.66 14.29 -19.22
N VAL A 64 -16.37 15.40 -19.06
CA VAL A 64 -15.89 16.55 -18.28
C VAL A 64 -16.79 16.72 -17.07
N ILE A 65 -16.20 16.76 -15.88
CA ILE A 65 -16.89 17.13 -14.64
C ILE A 65 -16.52 18.59 -14.31
N PRO A 66 -17.35 19.58 -14.72
CA PRO A 66 -17.04 20.98 -14.51
C PRO A 66 -17.32 21.44 -13.06
N ASP A 67 -16.71 22.57 -12.71
CA ASP A 67 -16.98 23.40 -11.52
C ASP A 67 -16.71 22.85 -10.11
N ILE A 68 -16.63 21.53 -9.91
CA ILE A 68 -16.28 20.97 -8.60
C ILE A 68 -14.78 21.17 -8.32
N GLN A 69 -14.49 21.82 -7.19
CA GLN A 69 -13.16 22.05 -6.65
C GLN A 69 -12.81 21.09 -5.50
N SER A 70 -13.79 20.78 -4.65
CA SER A 70 -13.63 19.83 -3.54
C SER A 70 -14.66 18.72 -3.61
N PHE A 71 -14.21 17.46 -3.54
CA PHE A 71 -15.08 16.29 -3.57
C PHE A 71 -14.87 15.40 -2.34
N GLU A 72 -15.86 15.35 -1.45
CA GLU A 72 -15.90 14.44 -0.32
C GLU A 72 -16.75 13.20 -0.66
N GLY A 73 -16.15 12.02 -0.66
CA GLY A 73 -16.83 10.76 -1.00
C GLY A 73 -16.23 10.02 -2.19
N THR A 74 -17.05 9.39 -3.05
CA THR A 74 -16.55 8.57 -4.17
C THR A 74 -17.05 9.03 -5.56
N ILE A 75 -16.12 9.24 -6.48
CA ILE A 75 -16.40 9.25 -7.93
C ILE A 75 -15.97 7.88 -8.48
N ASP A 76 -16.90 7.13 -9.06
CA ASP A 76 -16.63 5.83 -9.69
C ASP A 76 -17.02 5.86 -11.17
N ILE A 77 -16.03 5.67 -12.05
CA ILE A 77 -16.16 5.72 -13.50
C ILE A 77 -15.78 4.34 -14.03
N ASN A 78 -16.77 3.53 -14.38
CA ASN A 78 -16.57 2.13 -14.66
C ASN A 78 -17.28 1.68 -15.94
N SER A 79 -16.61 0.84 -16.74
CA SER A 79 -17.20 0.18 -17.91
C SER A 79 -17.82 1.14 -18.92
N ASN A 80 -17.10 2.19 -19.34
CA ASN A 80 -17.51 3.01 -20.48
C ASN A 80 -16.57 2.72 -21.64
N GLU A 81 -17.10 2.05 -22.65
CA GLU A 81 -16.32 1.57 -23.79
C GLU A 81 -15.90 2.69 -24.75
N ASN A 82 -16.62 3.83 -24.75
CA ASN A 82 -16.43 4.90 -25.73
C ASN A 82 -15.60 6.09 -25.20
N ILE A 83 -15.43 6.23 -23.88
CA ILE A 83 -14.76 7.40 -23.29
C ILE A 83 -13.28 7.36 -23.63
N ARG A 84 -12.79 8.43 -24.26
CA ARG A 84 -11.40 8.65 -24.68
C ARG A 84 -10.68 9.67 -23.80
N ARG A 85 -11.43 10.60 -23.20
CA ARG A 85 -10.91 11.60 -22.26
C ARG A 85 -11.80 11.70 -21.03
N ILE A 86 -11.18 11.76 -19.85
CA ILE A 86 -11.82 12.16 -18.59
C ILE A 86 -11.08 13.37 -18.06
N SER A 87 -11.81 14.46 -17.81
CA SER A 87 -11.25 15.72 -17.33
C SER A 87 -12.02 16.23 -16.13
N MET A 88 -11.29 16.59 -15.07
CA MET A 88 -11.82 17.29 -13.89
C MET A 88 -10.95 18.54 -13.67
N PRO A 89 -11.12 19.57 -14.52
CA PRO A 89 -10.14 20.66 -14.67
C PRO A 89 -9.96 21.50 -13.41
N ASN A 90 -11.01 21.66 -12.61
CA ASN A 90 -11.02 22.52 -11.42
C ASN A 90 -10.84 21.74 -10.11
N LEU A 91 -10.72 20.42 -10.15
CA LEU A 91 -10.68 19.60 -8.95
C LEU A 91 -9.35 19.77 -8.22
N VAL A 92 -9.41 20.34 -7.02
CA VAL A 92 -8.24 20.62 -6.15
C VAL A 92 -8.06 19.51 -5.13
N SER A 93 -9.16 19.01 -4.55
CA SER A 93 -9.14 17.94 -3.56
C SER A 93 -10.24 16.90 -3.77
N ALA A 94 -9.92 15.63 -3.57
CA ALA A 94 -10.91 14.54 -3.60
C ALA A 94 -10.67 13.46 -2.55
N THR A 95 -11.73 12.83 -2.03
CA THR A 95 -11.58 11.65 -1.17
C THR A 95 -11.26 10.40 -1.99
N ARG A 96 -12.10 10.02 -2.97
CA ARG A 96 -11.86 8.83 -3.78
C ARG A 96 -12.26 9.04 -5.23
N ILE A 97 -11.35 8.70 -6.14
CA ILE A 97 -11.64 8.56 -7.57
C ILE A 97 -11.24 7.15 -8.01
N SER A 98 -12.19 6.43 -8.60
CA SER A 98 -12.00 5.11 -9.19
C SER A 98 -12.30 5.19 -10.68
N ILE A 99 -11.35 4.81 -11.51
CA ILE A 99 -11.48 4.77 -12.97
C ILE A 99 -11.09 3.36 -13.42
N SER A 100 -12.09 2.60 -13.86
CA SER A 100 -11.88 1.20 -14.24
C SER A 100 -12.54 0.81 -15.54
N ASN A 101 -11.96 -0.17 -16.25
CA ASN A 101 -12.55 -0.78 -17.45
C ASN A 101 -12.91 0.26 -18.53
N GLN A 102 -11.98 1.16 -18.86
CA GLN A 102 -12.14 2.13 -19.95
C GLN A 102 -11.20 1.73 -21.08
N THR A 103 -11.70 0.93 -22.02
CA THR A 103 -10.88 0.29 -23.06
C THR A 103 -10.31 1.28 -24.07
N MET A 104 -10.97 2.42 -24.28
CA MET A 104 -10.58 3.46 -25.25
C MET A 104 -10.00 4.72 -24.61
N LEU A 105 -9.92 4.79 -23.28
CA LEU A 105 -9.45 5.98 -22.57
C LEU A 105 -7.95 6.17 -22.78
N SER A 106 -7.59 7.29 -23.41
CA SER A 106 -6.20 7.67 -23.69
C SER A 106 -5.72 8.86 -22.88
N THR A 107 -6.63 9.60 -22.24
CA THR A 107 -6.30 10.89 -21.60
C THR A 107 -7.02 11.06 -20.27
N LEU A 108 -6.24 11.28 -19.20
CA LEU A 108 -6.71 11.69 -17.88
C LEU A 108 -6.16 13.08 -17.55
N GLU A 109 -7.04 14.02 -17.19
CA GLU A 109 -6.67 15.42 -16.95
C GLU A 109 -7.22 15.94 -15.62
N PHE A 110 -6.35 16.04 -14.62
CA PHE A 110 -6.65 16.64 -13.31
C PHE A 110 -5.69 17.79 -12.98
N PRO A 111 -5.56 18.80 -13.85
CA PRO A 111 -4.46 19.77 -13.79
C PRO A 111 -4.34 20.52 -12.46
N SER A 112 -5.44 20.69 -11.73
CA SER A 112 -5.50 21.44 -10.47
C SER A 112 -5.35 20.58 -9.20
N ILE A 113 -5.26 19.25 -9.33
CA ILE A 113 -5.31 18.36 -8.16
C ILE A 113 -4.06 18.54 -7.28
N GLN A 114 -4.31 18.81 -6.00
CA GLN A 114 -3.26 18.94 -4.97
C GLN A 114 -3.32 17.77 -3.99
N LYS A 115 -4.54 17.31 -3.70
CA LYS A 115 -4.81 16.26 -2.72
C LYS A 115 -5.82 15.25 -3.24
N ILE A 116 -5.51 13.96 -3.10
CA ILE A 116 -6.50 12.91 -3.29
C ILE A 116 -6.28 11.76 -2.32
N ASP A 117 -7.25 11.42 -1.47
CA ASP A 117 -7.03 10.35 -0.49
C ASP A 117 -6.81 8.99 -1.18
N THR A 118 -7.69 8.58 -2.11
CA THR A 118 -7.56 7.34 -2.89
C THR A 118 -7.74 7.57 -4.37
N LEU A 119 -6.77 7.14 -5.17
CA LEU A 119 -6.86 7.10 -6.63
C LEU A 119 -6.65 5.67 -7.15
N THR A 120 -7.64 5.16 -7.88
CA THR A 120 -7.58 3.85 -8.53
C THR A 120 -7.70 4.02 -10.04
N ILE A 121 -6.70 3.50 -10.76
CA ILE A 121 -6.59 3.51 -12.22
C ILE A 121 -6.41 2.05 -12.66
N LYS A 122 -7.44 1.43 -13.24
CA LYS A 122 -7.46 -0.01 -13.49
C LYS A 122 -7.99 -0.38 -14.86
N LYS A 123 -7.32 -1.28 -15.58
CA LYS A 123 -7.81 -1.81 -16.88
C LYS A 123 -8.08 -0.69 -17.89
N LEU A 124 -7.03 0.06 -18.20
CA LEU A 124 -7.04 1.19 -19.14
C LEU A 124 -5.96 0.98 -20.22
N PRO A 125 -6.14 -0.02 -21.12
CA PRO A 125 -5.09 -0.46 -22.04
C PRO A 125 -4.67 0.61 -23.07
N SER A 126 -5.53 1.58 -23.36
CA SER A 126 -5.22 2.71 -24.26
C SER A 126 -4.58 3.92 -23.58
N LEU A 127 -4.45 3.91 -22.25
CA LEU A 127 -3.87 5.02 -21.51
C LEU A 127 -2.34 4.90 -21.54
N THR A 128 -1.69 5.56 -22.50
CA THR A 128 -0.24 5.48 -22.74
C THR A 128 0.60 6.41 -21.86
N ASP A 129 -0.03 7.46 -21.34
CA ASP A 129 0.62 8.50 -20.57
C ASP A 129 -0.04 8.63 -19.20
N LEU A 130 0.75 8.39 -18.15
CA LEU A 130 0.37 8.62 -16.77
C LEU A 130 1.29 9.69 -16.17
N SER A 131 0.89 10.94 -16.33
CA SER A 131 1.54 12.06 -15.65
C SER A 131 0.70 12.49 -14.46
N PHE A 132 1.30 12.48 -13.28
CA PHE A 132 0.68 13.14 -12.12
C PHE A 132 0.99 14.62 -12.18
N PRO A 133 -0.02 15.48 -11.95
CA PRO A 133 0.19 16.93 -11.84
C PRO A 133 1.27 17.24 -10.81
N THR A 134 2.14 18.20 -11.12
CA THR A 134 3.26 18.59 -10.24
C THR A 134 2.80 19.07 -8.87
N MET A 135 1.55 19.55 -8.78
CA MET A 135 0.91 20.02 -7.55
C MET A 135 0.40 18.89 -6.65
N LEU A 136 0.25 17.65 -7.16
CA LEU A 136 -0.19 16.51 -6.36
C LEU A 136 0.90 16.16 -5.33
N ASN A 137 0.65 16.52 -4.07
CA ASN A 137 1.61 16.38 -2.98
C ASN A 137 1.06 15.56 -1.80
N GLU A 138 -0.24 15.31 -1.77
CA GLU A 138 -0.92 14.49 -0.77
C GLU A 138 -1.76 13.40 -1.42
N THR A 139 -1.43 12.14 -1.12
CA THR A 139 -2.32 11.01 -1.39
C THR A 139 -2.11 9.90 -0.37
N LYS A 140 -3.18 9.18 0.00
CA LYS A 140 -3.05 8.05 0.94
C LYS A 140 -2.89 6.73 0.20
N ASN A 141 -3.63 6.51 -0.87
CA ASN A 141 -3.64 5.25 -1.60
C ASN A 141 -3.62 5.49 -3.11
N LEU A 142 -2.65 4.89 -3.79
CA LEU A 142 -2.55 4.88 -5.24
C LEU A 142 -2.51 3.44 -5.73
N GLU A 143 -3.49 3.07 -6.56
CA GLU A 143 -3.52 1.80 -7.28
C GLU A 143 -3.51 2.04 -8.78
N ILE A 144 -2.51 1.47 -9.46
CA ILE A 144 -2.39 1.53 -10.92
C ILE A 144 -2.22 0.10 -11.44
N SER A 145 -3.20 -0.38 -12.20
CA SER A 145 -3.17 -1.73 -12.75
C SER A 145 -3.66 -1.85 -14.18
N GLU A 146 -3.01 -2.74 -14.94
CA GLU A 146 -3.45 -3.11 -16.30
C GLU A 146 -3.61 -1.89 -17.24
N THR A 147 -2.64 -0.97 -17.22
CA THR A 147 -2.62 0.22 -18.10
C THR A 147 -1.69 0.06 -19.31
N GLY A 148 -1.91 0.88 -20.34
CA GLY A 148 -1.01 1.00 -21.50
C GLY A 148 0.21 1.90 -21.25
N ALA A 149 0.39 2.40 -20.03
CA ALA A 149 1.33 3.48 -19.75
C ALA A 149 2.77 3.00 -19.84
N ARG A 150 3.63 3.83 -20.45
CA ARG A 150 5.08 3.54 -20.56
C ARG A 150 5.90 4.05 -19.38
N GLY A 151 5.45 5.10 -18.73
CA GLY A 151 6.14 5.69 -17.58
C GLY A 151 5.17 6.40 -16.65
N ILE A 152 5.57 6.55 -15.39
CA ILE A 152 4.93 7.45 -14.43
C ILE A 152 5.97 8.51 -14.09
N LEU A 153 5.73 9.77 -14.51
CA LEU A 153 6.80 10.75 -14.59
C LEU A 153 7.42 11.04 -13.21
N VAL A 154 6.64 11.45 -12.20
CA VAL A 154 7.12 11.69 -10.83
C VAL A 154 5.95 11.67 -9.82
N LEU A 155 6.08 10.91 -8.73
CA LEU A 155 5.18 10.96 -7.56
C LEU A 155 5.79 11.81 -6.43
N ARG A 156 5.30 13.03 -6.22
CA ARG A 156 5.91 14.01 -5.29
C ARG A 156 5.40 13.95 -3.85
N VAL A 157 4.75 12.86 -3.48
CA VAL A 157 4.11 12.66 -2.18
C VAL A 157 5.15 12.26 -1.13
N LYS A 158 5.01 12.77 0.10
CA LYS A 158 5.95 12.50 1.20
C LYS A 158 5.62 11.24 1.99
N LYS A 159 4.32 10.94 2.17
CA LYS A 159 3.82 9.82 2.96
C LYS A 159 2.59 9.24 2.31
N MET A 160 2.47 7.91 2.31
CA MET A 160 1.31 7.19 1.78
C MET A 160 1.01 5.97 2.63
N SER A 161 -0.23 5.50 2.63
CA SER A 161 -0.56 4.18 3.15
C SER A 161 -0.28 3.11 2.11
N THR A 162 -0.74 3.26 0.87
CA THR A 162 -0.55 2.21 -0.15
C THR A 162 -0.05 2.78 -1.46
N LEU A 163 1.06 2.24 -1.97
CA LEU A 163 1.50 2.35 -3.36
C LEU A 163 1.41 0.96 -3.99
N ARG A 164 0.37 0.72 -4.78
CA ARG A 164 0.15 -0.52 -5.53
C ARG A 164 0.27 -0.25 -7.03
N VAL A 165 1.26 -0.86 -7.66
CA VAL A 165 1.45 -0.77 -9.12
C VAL A 165 1.63 -2.18 -9.63
N GLU A 166 0.68 -2.66 -10.43
CA GLU A 166 0.70 -4.06 -10.85
C GLU A 166 0.27 -4.30 -12.30
N ASN A 167 0.81 -5.33 -12.94
CA ASN A 167 0.38 -5.79 -14.26
C ASN A 167 0.42 -4.71 -15.35
N ASN A 168 1.29 -3.70 -15.21
CA ASN A 168 1.50 -2.67 -16.22
C ASN A 168 2.64 -3.09 -17.16
N LYS A 169 2.32 -3.88 -18.18
CA LYS A 169 3.30 -4.56 -19.06
C LYS A 169 4.27 -3.63 -19.79
N LEU A 170 3.89 -2.37 -20.00
CA LEU A 170 4.72 -1.38 -20.70
C LEU A 170 5.37 -0.37 -19.75
N LEU A 171 5.05 -0.40 -18.46
CA LEU A 171 5.51 0.61 -17.51
C LEU A 171 6.98 0.38 -17.13
N GLU A 172 7.84 1.31 -17.54
CA GLU A 172 9.30 1.20 -17.40
C GLU A 172 9.83 1.84 -16.13
N PHE A 173 9.19 2.89 -15.59
CA PHE A 173 9.72 3.56 -14.40
C PHE A 173 8.64 4.24 -13.55
N LEU A 174 8.94 4.35 -12.24
CA LEU A 174 8.25 5.23 -11.29
C LEU A 174 9.28 5.86 -10.35
N GLN A 175 9.26 7.18 -10.26
CA GLN A 175 10.13 7.95 -9.36
C GLN A 175 9.32 8.59 -8.25
N ALA A 176 9.73 8.40 -7.00
CA ALA A 176 9.12 8.99 -5.82
C ALA A 176 10.15 9.84 -5.04
N PRO A 177 10.59 10.99 -5.59
CA PRO A 177 11.75 11.74 -5.10
C PRO A 177 11.55 12.43 -3.76
N ASN A 178 10.33 12.49 -3.22
CA ASN A 178 10.04 13.12 -1.93
C ASN A 178 9.56 12.12 -0.87
N MET A 179 9.40 10.84 -1.24
CA MET A 179 8.80 9.84 -0.38
C MET A 179 9.69 9.58 0.83
N LYS A 180 9.12 9.65 2.03
CA LYS A 180 9.82 9.41 3.30
C LYS A 180 9.33 8.17 4.03
N SER A 181 8.03 7.87 3.95
CA SER A 181 7.44 6.68 4.57
C SER A 181 6.24 6.17 3.79
N VAL A 182 6.11 4.85 3.66
CA VAL A 182 4.92 4.22 3.06
C VAL A 182 4.52 3.01 3.91
N ASP A 183 3.24 2.79 4.19
CA ASP A 183 2.86 1.55 4.88
C ASP A 183 3.12 0.35 3.94
N THR A 184 2.45 0.29 2.78
CA THR A 184 2.57 -0.82 1.83
C THR A 184 3.10 -0.35 0.47
N ILE A 185 4.19 -0.96 0.02
CA ILE A 185 4.67 -0.90 -1.37
C ILE A 185 4.47 -2.28 -2.00
N TYR A 186 3.65 -2.33 -3.06
CA TYR A 186 3.36 -3.55 -3.80
C TYR A 186 3.59 -3.32 -5.30
N LEU A 187 4.71 -3.78 -5.82
CA LEU A 187 5.17 -3.56 -7.19
C LEU A 187 5.33 -4.92 -7.87
N THR A 188 4.37 -5.32 -8.70
CA THR A 188 4.35 -6.67 -9.26
C THR A 188 4.04 -6.69 -10.75
N GLU A 189 4.77 -7.47 -11.56
CA GLU A 189 4.45 -7.69 -12.98
C GLU A 189 4.43 -6.41 -13.83
N ASN A 190 5.38 -5.49 -13.58
CA ASN A 190 5.50 -4.24 -14.34
C ASN A 190 6.67 -4.28 -15.33
N GLY A 191 6.50 -3.62 -16.48
CA GLY A 191 7.57 -3.44 -17.47
C GLY A 191 8.19 -4.73 -18.00
N LYS A 192 7.49 -5.87 -17.87
CA LYS A 192 8.02 -7.21 -18.17
C LYS A 192 9.38 -7.48 -17.49
N GLY A 193 9.51 -7.09 -16.22
CA GLY A 193 10.76 -7.24 -15.48
C GLY A 193 11.80 -6.16 -15.78
N LYS A 194 11.44 -5.06 -16.45
CA LYS A 194 12.32 -3.90 -16.69
C LYS A 194 11.87 -2.63 -15.95
N PHE A 195 10.89 -2.77 -15.06
CA PHE A 195 10.37 -1.64 -14.30
C PHE A 195 11.39 -1.15 -13.28
N ASP A 196 11.67 0.14 -13.26
CA ASP A 196 12.59 0.78 -12.33
C ASP A 196 11.83 1.59 -11.28
N PHE A 197 12.03 1.28 -10.00
CA PHE A 197 11.48 2.05 -8.90
C PHE A 197 12.56 2.74 -8.08
N THR A 198 12.44 4.06 -7.93
CA THR A 198 13.40 4.87 -7.15
C THR A 198 12.68 5.76 -6.14
N ALA A 199 13.08 5.65 -4.87
CA ALA A 199 12.61 6.50 -3.78
C ALA A 199 13.79 6.84 -2.83
N PRO A 200 14.59 7.87 -3.15
CA PRO A 200 15.91 8.08 -2.54
C PRO A 200 15.85 8.45 -1.05
N TYR A 201 14.77 9.07 -0.60
CA TYR A 201 14.58 9.49 0.80
C TYR A 201 13.62 8.60 1.59
N LEU A 202 13.18 7.47 1.01
CA LEU A 202 12.29 6.55 1.69
C LEU A 202 13.05 5.91 2.85
N ASN A 203 12.64 6.20 4.08
CA ASN A 203 13.32 5.75 5.29
C ASN A 203 12.63 4.54 5.93
N ASN A 204 11.29 4.52 5.91
CA ASN A 204 10.50 3.47 6.55
C ASN A 204 9.44 2.91 5.60
N VAL A 205 9.33 1.59 5.57
CA VAL A 205 8.21 0.88 4.95
C VAL A 205 7.62 -0.10 5.97
N ASN A 206 6.30 -0.34 5.95
CA ASN A 206 5.76 -1.48 6.70
C ASN A 206 5.95 -2.78 5.91
N ASP A 207 5.33 -2.89 4.73
CA ASP A 207 5.43 -4.03 3.83
C ASP A 207 6.01 -3.62 2.47
N LEU A 208 7.10 -4.28 2.06
CA LEU A 208 7.75 -4.09 0.76
C LEU A 208 7.68 -5.38 -0.04
N THR A 209 6.88 -5.39 -1.11
CA THR A 209 6.83 -6.50 -2.08
C THR A 209 7.24 -5.99 -3.45
N VAL A 210 8.32 -6.55 -3.99
CA VAL A 210 8.78 -6.35 -5.36
C VAL A 210 8.85 -7.68 -6.10
N LYS A 211 8.04 -7.80 -7.15
CA LYS A 211 7.96 -9.00 -7.98
C LYS A 211 8.06 -8.65 -9.46
N SER A 212 8.90 -9.34 -10.22
CA SER A 212 9.06 -9.08 -11.66
C SER A 212 9.40 -7.61 -11.95
N VAL A 213 10.35 -7.03 -11.19
CA VAL A 213 10.85 -5.66 -11.31
C VAL A 213 12.28 -5.68 -11.89
N GLY A 214 12.64 -4.61 -12.62
CA GLY A 214 13.94 -4.41 -13.25
C GLY A 214 15.01 -3.88 -12.32
N SER A 215 14.69 -2.83 -11.56
CA SER A 215 15.59 -2.30 -10.53
C SER A 215 14.82 -1.67 -9.37
N LEU A 216 15.50 -1.61 -8.22
CA LEU A 216 15.00 -1.03 -7.00
C LEU A 216 16.10 -0.18 -6.35
N SER A 217 15.84 1.13 -6.18
CA SER A 217 16.78 2.06 -5.56
C SER A 217 16.15 2.77 -4.36
N LEU A 218 16.49 2.28 -3.16
CA LEU A 218 16.01 2.79 -1.87
C LEU A 218 17.19 3.09 -0.91
N PRO A 219 18.13 3.99 -1.28
CA PRO A 219 19.38 4.17 -0.54
C PRO A 219 19.21 4.62 0.91
N SER A 220 18.10 5.28 1.28
CA SER A 220 17.85 5.75 2.66
C SER A 220 17.00 4.81 3.51
N LEU A 221 16.56 3.67 2.96
CA LEU A 221 15.66 2.76 3.67
C LEU A 221 16.38 2.14 4.86
N SER A 222 15.92 2.45 6.08
CA SER A 222 16.51 1.95 7.31
C SER A 222 15.69 0.85 7.97
N THR A 223 14.37 0.81 7.73
CA THR A 223 13.48 -0.10 8.43
C THR A 223 12.36 -0.61 7.54
N VAL A 224 12.14 -1.93 7.59
CA VAL A 224 10.92 -2.60 7.13
C VAL A 224 10.21 -3.17 8.36
N SER A 225 9.04 -2.63 8.70
CA SER A 225 8.36 -2.94 9.98
C SER A 225 7.55 -4.23 9.94
N ASN A 226 7.33 -4.79 8.76
CA ASN A 226 6.70 -6.08 8.54
C ASN A 226 7.54 -6.85 7.50
N ASN A 227 7.02 -7.19 6.32
CA ASN A 227 7.72 -8.11 5.42
C ASN A 227 8.48 -7.40 4.30
N LEU A 228 9.66 -7.95 3.98
CA LEU A 228 10.39 -7.66 2.76
C LEU A 228 10.33 -8.89 1.84
N VAL A 229 9.79 -8.73 0.65
CA VAL A 229 9.69 -9.79 -0.37
C VAL A 229 10.27 -9.27 -1.68
N ALA A 230 11.31 -9.94 -2.17
CA ALA A 230 11.92 -9.73 -3.47
C ALA A 230 11.89 -11.03 -4.26
N SER A 231 10.94 -11.16 -5.20
CA SER A 231 10.78 -12.38 -5.98
C SER A 231 10.78 -12.17 -7.50
N GLU A 232 11.32 -13.13 -8.25
CA GLU A 232 11.22 -13.14 -9.72
C GLU A 232 11.74 -11.85 -10.41
N ASN A 233 12.63 -11.10 -9.76
CA ASN A 233 13.17 -9.85 -10.30
C ASN A 233 14.34 -10.11 -11.25
N SER A 234 14.61 -9.14 -12.12
CA SER A 234 15.65 -9.25 -13.14
C SER A 234 16.97 -8.54 -12.78
N PHE A 235 17.01 -7.79 -11.67
CA PHE A 235 18.22 -7.13 -11.20
C PHE A 235 19.35 -8.13 -10.88
N SER A 236 20.59 -7.72 -11.14
CA SER A 236 21.79 -8.53 -10.86
C SER A 236 22.32 -8.39 -9.43
N SER A 237 21.90 -7.34 -8.72
CA SER A 237 22.24 -7.10 -7.33
C SER A 237 21.03 -6.59 -6.57
N PHE A 238 20.90 -7.00 -5.31
CA PHE A 238 19.89 -6.47 -4.40
C PHE A 238 20.56 -5.75 -3.24
N THR A 239 20.52 -4.41 -3.28
CA THR A 239 21.24 -3.55 -2.33
C THR A 239 20.26 -2.70 -1.53
N LEU A 240 20.28 -2.85 -0.21
CA LEU A 240 19.64 -1.95 0.75
C LEU A 240 20.66 -1.65 1.88
N GLN A 241 21.72 -0.94 1.51
CA GLN A 241 22.92 -0.77 2.36
C GLN A 241 22.64 -0.18 3.74
N ASN A 242 21.62 0.68 3.88
CA ASN A 242 21.26 1.35 5.12
C ASN A 242 20.15 0.65 5.91
N LEU A 243 19.63 -0.48 5.42
CA LEU A 243 18.57 -1.24 6.08
C LEU A 243 19.13 -1.86 7.36
N ARG A 244 18.57 -1.50 8.52
CA ARG A 244 19.01 -1.98 9.85
C ARG A 244 18.15 -3.09 10.41
N SER A 245 16.86 -3.10 10.08
CA SER A 245 15.92 -4.08 10.62
C SER A 245 14.79 -4.40 9.65
N VAL A 246 14.46 -5.69 9.58
CA VAL A 246 13.19 -6.21 9.07
C VAL A 246 12.47 -6.83 10.26
N THR A 247 11.38 -6.23 10.74
CA THR A 247 10.69 -6.73 11.95
C THR A 247 9.83 -7.97 11.65
N GLY A 248 9.37 -8.14 10.41
CA GLY A 248 8.73 -9.36 9.93
C GLY A 248 9.70 -10.32 9.26
N GLY A 249 9.26 -10.97 8.18
CA GLY A 249 10.05 -11.91 7.39
C GLY A 249 10.77 -11.25 6.22
N MET A 250 11.87 -11.86 5.80
CA MET A 250 12.63 -11.45 4.63
C MET A 250 12.72 -12.61 3.64
N THR A 251 12.19 -12.43 2.43
CA THR A 251 12.20 -13.43 1.36
C THR A 251 12.90 -12.89 0.13
N ILE A 252 13.92 -13.60 -0.34
CA ILE A 252 14.62 -13.37 -1.61
C ILE A 252 14.51 -14.66 -2.42
N ASP A 253 13.58 -14.70 -3.38
CA ASP A 253 13.24 -15.94 -4.08
C ASP A 253 13.21 -15.79 -5.61
N SER A 254 13.63 -16.83 -6.34
CA SER A 254 13.40 -16.92 -7.78
C SER A 254 14.00 -15.79 -8.63
N ASN A 255 14.98 -15.02 -8.12
CA ASN A 255 15.64 -13.96 -8.86
C ASN A 255 16.77 -14.56 -9.72
N GLN A 256 16.43 -14.94 -10.95
CA GLN A 256 17.31 -15.74 -11.83
C GLN A 256 18.66 -15.08 -12.13
N ASN A 257 18.70 -13.74 -12.18
CA ASN A 257 19.90 -12.97 -12.51
C ASN A 257 20.67 -12.47 -11.28
N LEU A 258 20.15 -12.68 -10.07
CA LEU A 258 20.73 -12.15 -8.84
C LEU A 258 22.08 -12.80 -8.55
N LYS A 259 23.15 -12.00 -8.55
CA LYS A 259 24.54 -12.45 -8.30
C LYS A 259 25.06 -12.02 -6.93
N SER A 260 24.48 -10.98 -6.35
CA SER A 260 24.94 -10.42 -5.08
C SER A 260 23.81 -9.79 -4.29
N THR A 261 23.91 -9.87 -2.97
CA THR A 261 23.08 -9.15 -2.03
C THR A 261 23.94 -8.21 -1.20
N ASN A 262 23.39 -7.08 -0.76
CA ASN A 262 24.13 -6.12 0.05
C ASN A 262 23.23 -5.44 1.09
N PHE A 263 23.36 -5.87 2.34
CA PHE A 263 22.64 -5.40 3.51
C PHE A 263 23.64 -5.08 4.65
N GLN A 264 24.65 -4.24 4.37
CA GLN A 264 25.76 -3.94 5.29
C GLN A 264 25.32 -3.60 6.72
N GLU A 265 24.22 -2.87 6.87
CA GLU A 265 23.74 -2.40 8.17
C GLU A 265 22.66 -3.29 8.81
N LEU A 266 22.24 -4.39 8.16
CA LEU A 266 21.11 -5.20 8.63
C LEU A 266 21.53 -6.02 9.86
N GLN A 267 20.88 -5.74 10.99
CA GLN A 267 21.18 -6.36 12.28
C GLN A 267 20.15 -7.43 12.68
N THR A 268 18.88 -7.22 12.31
CA THR A 268 17.79 -8.07 12.80
C THR A 268 16.77 -8.40 11.72
N ILE A 269 16.35 -9.67 11.71
CA ILE A 269 15.14 -10.15 11.03
C ILE A 269 14.23 -10.71 12.13
N GLY A 270 13.02 -10.18 12.27
CA GLY A 270 12.16 -10.51 13.41
C GLY A 270 11.41 -11.83 13.25
N SER A 271 11.16 -12.27 12.02
CA SER A 271 10.59 -13.59 11.68
C SER A 271 11.63 -14.42 10.90
N SER A 272 11.24 -15.06 9.81
CA SER A 272 12.11 -15.94 9.02
C SER A 272 12.92 -15.20 7.96
N LEU A 273 14.14 -15.69 7.70
CA LEU A 273 14.92 -15.39 6.51
C LEU A 273 14.77 -16.54 5.51
N VAL A 274 14.32 -16.24 4.30
CA VAL A 274 14.20 -17.19 3.20
C VAL A 274 15.01 -16.68 2.01
N ILE A 275 16.01 -17.45 1.59
CA ILE A 275 16.77 -17.23 0.36
C ILE A 275 16.69 -18.52 -0.44
N SER A 276 15.97 -18.52 -1.55
CA SER A 276 15.73 -19.73 -2.35
C SER A 276 15.68 -19.45 -3.84
N ASN A 277 15.94 -20.47 -4.66
CA ASN A 277 15.75 -20.40 -6.11
C ASN A 277 16.46 -19.22 -6.81
N ASN A 278 17.59 -18.76 -6.29
CA ASN A 278 18.43 -17.73 -6.93
C ASN A 278 19.67 -18.40 -7.55
N PRO A 279 19.57 -19.04 -8.73
CA PRO A 279 20.64 -19.92 -9.24
C PRO A 279 21.96 -19.22 -9.57
N SER A 280 21.92 -17.91 -9.86
CA SER A 280 23.11 -17.09 -10.12
C SER A 280 23.78 -16.54 -8.86
N LEU A 281 23.19 -16.75 -7.68
CA LEU A 281 23.71 -16.25 -6.41
C LEU A 281 24.78 -17.21 -5.90
N GLU A 282 26.04 -16.94 -6.24
CA GLU A 282 27.18 -17.79 -5.91
C GLU A 282 27.71 -17.58 -4.48
N LYS A 283 27.33 -16.47 -3.84
CA LYS A 283 27.73 -16.09 -2.48
C LYS A 283 26.57 -15.46 -1.72
N VAL A 284 26.40 -15.84 -0.47
CA VAL A 284 25.45 -15.21 0.47
C VAL A 284 26.26 -14.44 1.50
N ASN A 285 26.82 -13.30 1.10
CA ASN A 285 27.75 -12.50 1.91
C ASN A 285 27.29 -11.06 2.19
N GLY A 286 26.02 -10.76 1.89
CA GLY A 286 25.45 -9.43 2.10
C GLY A 286 25.08 -9.09 3.54
N PHE A 287 25.39 -9.93 4.54
CA PHE A 287 24.83 -9.84 5.90
C PHE A 287 25.88 -9.72 7.04
N PRO A 288 26.93 -8.88 6.90
CA PRO A 288 28.06 -8.87 7.83
C PRO A 288 27.73 -8.41 9.25
N LYS A 289 26.59 -7.73 9.46
CA LYS A 289 26.11 -7.25 10.77
C LYS A 289 24.88 -7.98 11.29
N LEU A 290 24.41 -9.02 10.60
CA LEU A 290 23.18 -9.71 11.00
C LEU A 290 23.44 -10.51 12.28
N GLU A 291 22.80 -10.09 13.37
CA GLU A 291 22.98 -10.65 14.71
C GLU A 291 21.88 -11.65 15.08
N ARG A 292 20.63 -11.37 14.67
CA ARG A 292 19.46 -12.11 15.14
C ARG A 292 18.42 -12.40 14.06
N ILE A 293 17.94 -13.63 14.03
CA ILE A 293 16.76 -14.09 13.30
C ILE A 293 15.72 -14.59 14.31
N GLY A 294 14.59 -13.91 14.42
CA GLY A 294 13.54 -14.22 15.39
C GLY A 294 12.66 -15.41 15.04
N GLY A 295 12.77 -15.93 13.82
CA GLY A 295 12.17 -17.18 13.36
C GLY A 295 13.24 -18.15 12.83
N SER A 296 12.97 -18.75 11.68
CA SER A 296 13.84 -19.74 11.04
C SER A 296 14.69 -19.14 9.90
N ALA A 297 15.83 -19.76 9.60
CA ALA A 297 16.64 -19.42 8.42
C ALA A 297 16.58 -20.57 7.41
N ASP A 298 16.04 -20.31 6.21
CA ASP A 298 15.98 -21.28 5.12
C ASP A 298 16.73 -20.73 3.90
N ILE A 299 17.93 -21.26 3.66
CA ILE A 299 18.88 -20.78 2.66
C ILE A 299 19.20 -21.94 1.72
N THR A 300 18.70 -21.86 0.49
CA THR A 300 18.86 -22.88 -0.55
C THR A 300 19.33 -22.28 -1.87
N GLY A 301 20.21 -22.98 -2.61
CA GLY A 301 20.63 -22.51 -3.93
C GLY A 301 21.92 -23.11 -4.46
N SER A 302 22.69 -22.29 -5.15
CA SER A 302 23.96 -22.68 -5.81
C SER A 302 25.18 -22.01 -5.17
N PHE A 303 25.04 -21.40 -3.99
CA PHE A 303 26.09 -20.62 -3.35
C PHE A 303 27.22 -21.50 -2.81
N SER A 304 28.44 -20.98 -2.84
CA SER A 304 29.65 -21.62 -2.32
C SER A 304 30.16 -21.01 -1.02
N GLU A 305 29.55 -19.90 -0.59
CA GLU A 305 29.95 -19.11 0.57
C GLU A 305 28.69 -18.57 1.26
N LEU A 306 28.70 -18.60 2.59
CA LEU A 306 27.70 -18.02 3.46
C LEU A 306 28.48 -17.19 4.49
N GLU A 307 28.25 -15.88 4.55
CA GLU A 307 28.91 -15.00 5.52
C GLU A 307 27.86 -14.40 6.45
N VAL A 308 27.73 -15.00 7.62
CA VAL A 308 26.83 -14.58 8.70
C VAL A 308 27.54 -14.60 10.05
N SER A 309 28.81 -14.16 10.05
CA SER A 309 29.74 -14.29 11.17
C SER A 309 29.33 -13.60 12.48
N LYS A 310 28.36 -12.67 12.43
CA LYS A 310 27.79 -11.98 13.60
C LYS A 310 26.54 -12.62 14.15
N LEU A 311 26.00 -13.64 13.47
CA LEU A 311 24.76 -14.29 13.85
C LEU A 311 24.97 -15.04 15.16
N ASN A 312 24.24 -14.61 16.20
CA ASN A 312 24.35 -15.16 17.55
C ASN A 312 23.02 -15.71 18.08
N GLU A 313 21.90 -15.45 17.38
CA GLU A 313 20.60 -16.03 17.71
C GLU A 313 19.76 -16.32 16.45
N ILE A 314 19.28 -17.56 16.34
CA ILE A 314 18.17 -18.00 15.50
C ILE A 314 17.15 -18.68 16.41
N LYS A 315 15.98 -18.08 16.62
CA LYS A 315 14.98 -18.66 17.55
C LYS A 315 14.34 -19.95 17.01
N GLY A 316 14.23 -20.06 15.69
CA GLY A 316 13.72 -21.24 14.99
C GLY A 316 14.83 -22.20 14.57
N GLY A 317 14.57 -22.96 13.51
CA GLY A 317 15.56 -23.86 12.91
C GLY A 317 16.38 -23.20 11.82
N ILE A 318 17.45 -23.88 11.40
CA ILE A 318 18.27 -23.49 10.25
C ILE A 318 18.31 -24.63 9.21
N ASN A 319 18.12 -24.25 7.94
CA ASN A 319 18.29 -25.11 6.78
C ASN A 319 19.23 -24.42 5.79
N VAL A 320 20.38 -25.04 5.53
CA VAL A 320 21.36 -24.58 4.54
C VAL A 320 21.61 -25.71 3.56
N GLN A 321 21.22 -25.51 2.31
CA GLN A 321 21.34 -26.53 1.28
C GLN A 321 21.87 -25.94 -0.02
N THR A 322 22.94 -26.49 -0.57
CA THR A 322 23.55 -25.95 -1.79
C THR A 322 23.99 -27.02 -2.78
N LYS A 323 23.91 -26.66 -4.07
CA LYS A 323 24.49 -27.43 -5.17
C LYS A 323 26.01 -27.41 -5.19
N SER A 324 26.65 -26.45 -4.52
CA SER A 324 28.10 -26.32 -4.50
C SER A 324 28.75 -27.43 -3.67
N GLU A 325 29.69 -28.17 -4.25
CA GLU A 325 30.56 -29.11 -3.54
C GLU A 325 31.67 -28.42 -2.73
N ARG A 326 31.89 -27.12 -2.96
CA ARG A 326 32.92 -26.33 -2.26
C ARG A 326 32.44 -25.77 -0.92
N PHE A 327 31.13 -25.77 -0.68
CA PHE A 327 30.57 -25.27 0.55
C PHE A 327 30.87 -26.23 1.71
N ARG A 328 31.20 -25.68 2.89
CA ARG A 328 31.49 -26.44 4.10
C ARG A 328 30.47 -26.09 5.18
N CYS A 329 29.97 -27.10 5.87
CA CYS A 329 28.96 -26.96 6.91
C CYS A 329 29.50 -26.52 8.28
N GLU A 330 30.81 -26.33 8.42
CA GLU A 330 31.47 -26.07 9.71
C GLU A 330 30.89 -24.86 10.46
N GLU A 331 30.57 -23.76 9.77
CA GLU A 331 29.94 -22.59 10.39
C GLU A 331 28.51 -22.88 10.88
N VAL A 332 27.74 -23.63 10.09
CA VAL A 332 26.36 -24.03 10.46
C VAL A 332 26.37 -25.03 11.63
N ASP A 333 27.30 -25.97 11.62
CA ASP A 333 27.49 -26.94 12.70
C ASP A 333 27.93 -26.24 14.00
N LYS A 334 28.78 -25.20 13.89
CA LYS A 334 29.16 -24.34 15.01
C LYS A 334 27.96 -23.64 15.64
N PHE A 335 27.03 -23.13 14.84
CA PHE A 335 25.80 -22.49 15.36
C PHE A 335 24.97 -23.41 16.24
N LYS A 336 24.91 -24.71 15.92
CA LYS A 336 24.25 -25.70 16.78
C LYS A 336 25.00 -25.91 18.09
N ASN A 337 26.32 -26.10 18.01
CA ASN A 337 27.16 -26.42 19.17
C ASN A 337 27.27 -25.25 20.16
N GLU A 338 27.24 -24.02 19.66
CA GLU A 338 27.29 -22.79 20.47
C GLU A 338 25.91 -22.29 20.90
N GLY A 339 24.85 -23.02 20.56
CA GLY A 339 23.47 -22.67 20.92
C GLY A 339 22.97 -21.39 20.26
N VAL A 340 23.53 -21.00 19.10
CA VAL A 340 23.01 -19.91 18.26
C VAL A 340 21.62 -20.28 17.75
N VAL A 341 21.43 -21.53 17.32
CA VAL A 341 20.12 -22.08 16.91
C VAL A 341 19.36 -22.57 18.15
N LYS A 342 18.15 -22.06 18.37
CA LYS A 342 17.27 -22.44 19.50
C LYS A 342 16.22 -23.48 19.12
N GLY A 343 15.90 -23.64 17.84
CA GLY A 343 14.97 -24.65 17.36
C GLY A 343 15.60 -26.01 17.10
N ASP A 344 14.76 -27.05 17.00
CA ASP A 344 15.22 -28.44 16.91
C ASP A 344 15.79 -28.84 15.53
N THR A 345 15.58 -28.00 14.51
CA THR A 345 16.01 -28.31 13.14
C THR A 345 17.31 -27.61 12.80
N THR A 346 18.33 -28.41 12.48
CA THR A 346 19.58 -27.95 11.87
C THR A 346 19.89 -28.88 10.72
N VAL A 347 19.84 -28.36 9.50
CA VAL A 347 20.18 -29.09 8.28
C VAL A 347 21.26 -28.32 7.55
N CYS A 348 22.36 -29.00 7.23
CA CYS A 348 23.37 -28.47 6.33
C CYS A 348 23.80 -29.54 5.32
N LEU A 349 23.55 -29.30 4.02
CA LEU A 349 23.91 -30.22 2.95
C LEU A 349 24.61 -29.46 1.81
N SER A 350 25.80 -29.93 1.41
CA SER A 350 26.59 -29.42 0.29
C SER A 350 26.64 -30.43 -0.86
N GLY A 351 26.82 -29.96 -2.10
CA GLY A 351 26.98 -30.82 -3.28
C GLY A 351 25.72 -31.61 -3.67
N ILE A 352 24.53 -31.16 -3.25
CA ILE A 352 23.28 -31.87 -3.54
C ILE A 352 22.62 -31.36 -4.82
N LYS A 353 21.99 -32.25 -5.60
CA LYS A 353 21.37 -31.89 -6.89
C LYS A 353 20.19 -30.94 -6.75
N GLU A 354 19.35 -31.18 -5.74
CA GLU A 354 18.12 -30.43 -5.49
C GLU A 354 18.07 -29.98 -4.03
N PRO A 355 18.60 -28.79 -3.72
CA PRO A 355 18.34 -28.10 -2.46
C PRO A 355 16.85 -27.91 -2.23
N LYS A 356 16.35 -28.29 -1.05
CA LYS A 356 14.93 -28.18 -0.70
C LYS A 356 14.74 -27.30 0.51
N SER A 357 13.75 -26.41 0.43
CA SER A 357 13.19 -25.75 1.60
C SER A 357 12.49 -26.82 2.45
N VAL A 358 12.82 -26.86 3.74
CA VAL A 358 12.27 -27.84 4.71
C VAL A 358 11.69 -27.17 5.95
N LEU A 359 11.75 -25.83 6.01
CA LEU A 359 11.17 -25.04 7.09
C LEU A 359 9.89 -24.35 6.58
N ALA A 360 8.87 -24.27 7.43
CA ALA A 360 7.61 -23.63 7.07
C ALA A 360 7.85 -22.18 6.61
N GLN A 361 7.46 -21.87 5.37
CA GLN A 361 7.52 -20.52 4.85
C GLN A 361 6.49 -19.61 5.56
N PRO A 362 6.79 -18.32 5.78
CA PRO A 362 5.79 -17.37 6.27
C PRO A 362 4.58 -17.37 5.34
N GLN A 363 3.36 -17.40 5.88
CA GLN A 363 2.15 -17.14 5.10
C GLN A 363 2.17 -15.69 4.60
N THR A 364 2.63 -15.47 3.37
CA THR A 364 2.50 -14.20 2.67
C THR A 364 1.06 -14.06 2.17
N GLY A 365 0.16 -13.63 3.05
CA GLY A 365 -1.23 -13.37 2.71
C GLY A 365 -1.66 -11.99 3.19
N ILE A 366 -1.49 -10.97 2.36
CA ILE A 366 -2.45 -9.86 2.37
C ILE A 366 -3.78 -10.49 1.91
N PRO A 367 -4.89 -10.36 2.65
CA PRO A 367 -6.16 -10.95 2.23
C PRO A 367 -6.61 -10.30 0.91
N VAL A 368 -6.40 -11.02 -0.19
CA VAL A 368 -7.03 -10.73 -1.48
C VAL A 368 -8.47 -11.21 -1.37
N ASN A 369 -9.40 -10.29 -1.12
CA ASN A 369 -10.82 -10.59 -1.10
C ASN A 369 -11.35 -10.70 -2.55
N ASN A 370 -10.93 -11.73 -3.29
CA ASN A 370 -11.47 -12.03 -4.61
C ASN A 370 -12.71 -12.92 -4.48
N LYS A 371 -13.85 -12.28 -4.20
CA LYS A 371 -15.15 -12.85 -4.60
C LYS A 371 -15.43 -12.45 -6.04
N THR A 372 -15.16 -13.37 -6.96
CA THR A 372 -15.90 -13.43 -8.23
C THR A 372 -16.03 -14.88 -8.69
N VAL A 373 -17.27 -15.32 -8.58
CA VAL A 373 -18.02 -16.38 -9.28
C VAL A 373 -17.44 -16.86 -10.61
N GLY A 374 -17.40 -18.19 -10.79
CA GLY A 374 -17.84 -18.83 -12.03
C GLY A 374 -16.92 -19.88 -12.65
N GLY A 375 -17.33 -21.16 -12.59
CA GLY A 375 -17.11 -22.13 -13.68
C GLY A 375 -16.23 -23.36 -13.38
N GLU A 376 -16.89 -24.44 -12.95
CA GLU A 376 -16.78 -25.85 -13.45
C GLU A 376 -15.41 -26.47 -13.78
N THR A 377 -15.08 -27.74 -13.54
CA THR A 377 -15.62 -28.93 -12.87
C THR A 377 -14.44 -29.91 -12.84
N ASN A 378 -14.21 -30.68 -11.76
CA ASN A 378 -14.09 -32.14 -11.86
C ASN A 378 -13.94 -32.84 -10.51
N LYS A 379 -14.47 -34.07 -10.53
CA LYS A 379 -14.80 -34.98 -9.44
C LYS A 379 -13.59 -35.51 -8.67
N GLY A 380 -13.75 -35.67 -7.37
CA GLY A 380 -12.84 -36.43 -6.49
C GLY A 380 -13.48 -36.69 -5.12
N LYS A 381 -14.01 -37.90 -4.97
CA LYS A 381 -14.69 -38.55 -3.83
C LYS A 381 -14.11 -38.28 -2.42
N ALA A 382 -15.01 -38.48 -1.43
CA ALA A 382 -14.81 -38.80 0.01
C ALA A 382 -14.86 -37.59 0.96
N THR A 383 -15.56 -37.57 2.10
CA THR A 383 -16.39 -38.55 2.83
C THR A 383 -17.14 -37.75 3.89
N ASN A 384 -18.38 -38.14 4.18
CA ASN A 384 -19.18 -37.59 5.26
C ASN A 384 -18.50 -37.77 6.62
N THR A 385 -18.53 -36.74 7.46
CA THR A 385 -18.77 -36.90 8.91
C THR A 385 -19.61 -35.74 9.40
N SER A 386 -20.79 -36.10 9.86
CA SER A 386 -21.77 -35.30 10.57
C SER A 386 -21.29 -34.96 11.98
N SER A 387 -21.54 -33.74 12.46
CA SER A 387 -22.03 -33.58 13.83
C SER A 387 -22.79 -32.26 14.00
N THR A 388 -24.10 -32.45 14.12
CA THR A 388 -25.01 -31.83 15.11
C THR A 388 -24.95 -30.33 15.35
N GLY A 389 -26.03 -29.66 14.95
CA GLY A 389 -26.35 -28.31 15.38
C GLY A 389 -26.76 -28.21 16.85
N ASN A 390 -26.77 -26.97 17.32
CA ASN A 390 -27.73 -26.54 18.33
C ASN A 390 -28.13 -25.09 18.01
N LYS A 391 -29.42 -24.93 17.65
CA LYS A 391 -30.13 -23.66 17.72
C LYS A 391 -30.55 -23.47 19.17
N THR A 392 -30.26 -22.32 19.74
CA THR A 392 -31.10 -21.74 20.79
C THR A 392 -30.99 -20.22 20.70
N LEU A 393 -32.10 -19.63 20.25
CA LEU A 393 -32.46 -18.24 20.47
C LEU A 393 -32.73 -18.05 21.96
N LEU A 394 -32.31 -16.94 22.56
CA LEU A 394 -33.12 -16.14 23.48
C LEU A 394 -32.54 -14.71 23.56
N HIS A 395 -33.45 -13.75 23.42
CA HIS A 395 -33.26 -12.31 23.65
C HIS A 395 -32.91 -12.01 25.11
N SER A 396 -32.13 -10.95 25.35
CA SER A 396 -32.49 -9.95 26.36
C SER A 396 -31.79 -8.61 26.08
N ASP A 397 -32.58 -7.55 26.21
CA ASP A 397 -32.22 -6.15 26.06
C ASP A 397 -31.22 -5.68 27.11
N GLY A 398 -30.31 -4.80 26.69
CA GLY A 398 -29.37 -4.11 27.56
C GLY A 398 -28.93 -2.79 26.93
N ALA A 399 -29.77 -1.76 27.05
CA ALA A 399 -29.45 -0.40 26.65
C ALA A 399 -28.24 0.11 27.44
N LYS A 400 -27.10 0.28 26.77
CA LYS A 400 -25.95 1.03 27.29
C LYS A 400 -25.83 2.35 26.53
N HIS A 401 -26.04 3.44 27.25
CA HIS A 401 -25.78 4.81 26.82
C HIS A 401 -24.38 4.93 26.19
N LYS A 402 -24.33 5.17 24.87
CA LYS A 402 -23.13 5.70 24.21
C LYS A 402 -23.08 7.21 24.46
N ILE A 403 -22.12 7.64 25.26
CA ILE A 403 -21.73 9.05 25.34
C ILE A 403 -21.13 9.40 23.98
N ASN A 404 -21.75 10.34 23.27
CA ASN A 404 -21.31 10.79 21.96
C ASN A 404 -20.03 11.62 22.16
N ASN A 405 -18.90 11.22 21.55
CA ASN A 405 -17.63 11.96 21.64
C ASN A 405 -17.74 13.42 21.18
N PHE A 406 -18.77 13.75 20.40
CA PHE A 406 -19.10 15.11 19.99
C PHE A 406 -19.52 16.01 21.17
N ASP A 407 -20.20 15.44 22.17
CA ASP A 407 -20.74 16.17 23.32
C ASP A 407 -19.62 16.53 24.33
N VAL A 408 -18.60 15.67 24.41
CA VAL A 408 -17.38 15.91 25.22
C VAL A 408 -16.51 16.99 24.57
N LEU A 409 -16.33 16.95 23.25
CA LEU A 409 -15.59 17.99 22.50
C LEU A 409 -16.28 19.35 22.57
N CYS A 410 -17.62 19.38 22.51
CA CYS A 410 -18.39 20.61 22.62
C CYS A 410 -18.24 21.25 24.02
N ARG A 411 -18.26 20.45 25.08
CA ARG A 411 -18.05 20.93 26.47
C ARG A 411 -16.62 21.44 26.72
N ILE A 412 -15.61 20.80 26.13
CA ILE A 412 -14.21 21.25 26.24
C ILE A 412 -14.00 22.58 25.50
N MET A 413 -14.61 22.76 24.32
CA MET A 413 -14.53 24.01 23.57
C MET A 413 -15.24 25.17 24.28
N ILE A 414 -16.41 24.92 24.88
CA ILE A 414 -17.12 25.93 25.68
C ILE A 414 -16.30 26.34 26.92
N ALA A 415 -15.66 25.38 27.59
CA ALA A 415 -14.80 25.68 28.74
C ALA A 415 -13.57 26.53 28.36
N LEU A 416 -12.93 26.25 27.20
CA LEU A 416 -11.78 27.02 26.73
C LEU A 416 -12.16 28.45 26.31
N ILE A 417 -13.35 28.66 25.75
CA ILE A 417 -13.86 30.00 25.40
C ILE A 417 -14.20 30.80 26.66
N ILE A 418 -14.70 30.17 27.73
CA ILE A 418 -14.96 30.84 29.00
C ILE A 418 -13.64 31.25 29.69
N VAL A 419 -12.61 30.40 29.64
CA VAL A 419 -11.29 30.71 30.22
C VAL A 419 -10.58 31.82 29.43
N TYR A 420 -10.71 31.85 28.11
CA TYR A 420 -10.12 32.91 27.28
C TYR A 420 -10.76 34.29 27.54
N ASN A 421 -12.07 34.34 27.83
CA ASN A 421 -12.76 35.61 28.12
C ASN A 421 -12.59 36.12 29.56
N LEU A 422 -12.07 35.30 30.49
CA LEU A 422 -11.76 35.72 31.87
C LEU A 422 -10.34 36.31 32.00
N TYR A 423 -9.51 36.23 30.96
CA TYR A 423 -8.14 36.76 30.96
C TYR A 423 -8.02 38.18 30.37
N GLU A 424 -9.12 38.75 29.89
CA GLU A 424 -9.20 40.08 29.23
C GLU A 424 -10.19 41.03 29.95
N ILE A 425 -10.33 40.91 31.28
CA ILE A 425 -11.08 41.87 32.13
C ILE A 425 -10.18 42.42 33.23
#